data_AF-A0A377WL09-F1
#
_entry.id   AF-A0A377WL09-F1
#
_cell.length_a   1.000
_cell.length_b   1.000
_cell.length_c   1.000
_cell.angle_alpha   90.00
_cell.angle_beta   90.00
_cell.angle_gamma   90.00
#
_symmetry.space_group_name_H-M   'P 1'
#
loop_
_entity.id
_entity.type
_entity.pdbx_description
1 polymer ?
#
loop_
_entity_poly.entity_id
_entity_poly.type
_entity_poly.pdbx_seq_one_letter_code
_entity_poly.pdbx_strand_id
1 'polypeptide(L)'
;MRALLNVDIARHLGIVLLKPGSELMPLFGAGRVLVEIPPASMKKIPSGRLPDARQPLRDDMGIRPFFMKKAVITAAGGVSALESWLRRQVKNCQWTHSDYHHHELVPFRHSTGVIIACWHCDNELKNQTGQTLDQLVGVNNADWVIDTARIALGLDAQRSLSLAELCWWAVGAGIGDEITEEMARRSLRIKDDGIKSVYRESEIVPSVPATSILSPRIEKAIRSTAKNNAGQTSGSCERRSCCTGDTIRET
;
A
#
# COMPACT_ATOMS: atom_id res chain seq x y z
N MET A 1 1.28 -14.99 -8.04
CA MET A 1 0.59 -15.35 -9.29
C MET A 1 -0.55 -16.29 -8.93
N ARG A 2 -1.79 -15.95 -9.30
CA ARG A 2 -2.98 -16.80 -9.10
C ARG A 2 -3.57 -17.16 -10.46
N ALA A 3 -4.19 -18.32 -10.55
CA ALA A 3 -4.89 -18.74 -11.75
C ALA A 3 -6.24 -19.33 -11.36
N LEU A 4 -7.25 -19.06 -12.18
CA LEU A 4 -8.52 -19.77 -12.15
C LEU A 4 -8.44 -20.86 -13.20
N LEU A 5 -8.57 -22.13 -12.81
CA LEU A 5 -8.46 -23.25 -13.75
C LEU A 5 -9.74 -24.07 -13.76
N ASN A 6 -10.15 -24.48 -14.96
CA ASN A 6 -11.15 -25.52 -15.10
C ASN A 6 -10.57 -26.86 -14.64
N VAL A 7 -11.41 -27.64 -13.97
CA VAL A 7 -11.01 -28.89 -13.33
C VAL A 7 -11.71 -30.05 -14.03
N ASP A 8 -10.92 -30.98 -14.57
CA ASP A 8 -11.42 -32.24 -15.13
C ASP A 8 -11.25 -33.34 -14.09
N ILE A 9 -12.36 -33.94 -13.65
CA ILE A 9 -12.37 -34.90 -12.54
C ILE A 9 -12.54 -36.33 -13.08
N ALA A 10 -11.48 -37.14 -12.97
CA ALA A 10 -11.54 -38.57 -13.23
C ALA A 10 -11.99 -39.31 -11.96
N ARG A 11 -13.30 -39.28 -11.67
CA ARG A 11 -13.90 -39.73 -10.39
C ARG A 11 -13.50 -41.14 -9.96
N HIS A 12 -13.44 -42.09 -10.90
CA HIS A 12 -13.12 -43.49 -10.59
C HIS A 12 -11.66 -43.72 -10.18
N LEU A 13 -10.77 -42.79 -10.53
CA LEU A 13 -9.34 -42.88 -10.21
C LEU A 13 -8.97 -41.98 -9.02
N GLY A 14 -9.88 -41.13 -8.55
CA GLY A 14 -9.57 -40.11 -7.54
C GLY A 14 -8.58 -39.04 -8.03
N ILE A 15 -8.44 -38.87 -9.35
CA ILE A 15 -7.48 -37.95 -9.97
C ILE A 15 -8.19 -36.69 -10.44
N VAL A 16 -7.53 -35.55 -10.23
CA VAL A 16 -7.93 -34.24 -10.75
C VAL A 16 -6.91 -33.78 -11.78
N LEU A 17 -7.36 -33.50 -13.01
CA LEU A 17 -6.54 -32.93 -14.07
C LEU A 17 -6.79 -31.43 -14.18
N LEU A 18 -5.70 -30.66 -14.23
CA LEU A 18 -5.70 -29.22 -14.46
C LEU A 18 -4.97 -28.93 -15.76
N LYS A 19 -5.55 -28.08 -16.62
CA LYS A 19 -4.95 -27.66 -17.89
C LYS A 19 -4.58 -26.16 -17.87
N PRO A 20 -3.44 -25.80 -17.25
CA PRO A 20 -3.05 -24.39 -17.06
C PRO A 20 -2.49 -23.70 -18.31
N GLY A 21 -1.95 -24.42 -19.28
CA GLY A 21 -1.23 -23.83 -20.43
C GLY A 21 0.19 -23.40 -20.07
N SER A 22 1.02 -23.12 -21.08
CA SER A 22 2.48 -22.89 -20.94
C SER A 22 2.84 -21.74 -19.99
N GLU A 23 2.07 -20.66 -20.01
CA GLU A 23 2.31 -19.47 -19.16
C GLU A 23 2.10 -19.74 -17.66
N LEU A 24 1.24 -20.70 -17.32
CA LEU A 24 0.85 -21.02 -15.95
C LEU A 24 1.48 -22.32 -15.44
N MET A 25 2.18 -23.08 -16.30
CA MET A 25 2.96 -24.26 -15.90
C MET A 25 3.95 -23.98 -14.75
N PRO A 26 4.64 -22.83 -14.68
CA PRO A 26 5.55 -22.53 -13.57
C PRO A 26 4.88 -22.56 -12.18
N LEU A 27 3.56 -22.35 -12.07
CA LEU A 27 2.83 -22.45 -10.80
C LEU A 27 2.91 -23.84 -10.18
N PHE A 28 3.01 -24.88 -11.03
CA PHE A 28 3.07 -26.27 -10.60
C PHE A 28 4.51 -26.78 -10.43
N GLY A 29 5.51 -25.97 -10.79
CA GLY A 29 6.93 -26.34 -10.70
C GLY A 29 7.44 -26.54 -9.26
N ALA A 30 6.79 -25.90 -8.28
CA ALA A 30 7.15 -26.02 -6.86
C ALA A 30 6.59 -27.29 -6.17
N GLY A 31 5.86 -28.14 -6.89
CA GLY A 31 5.37 -29.45 -6.42
C GLY A 31 4.21 -29.42 -5.41
N ARG A 32 3.86 -28.26 -4.85
CA ARG A 32 2.72 -28.08 -3.94
C ARG A 32 1.91 -26.86 -4.35
N VAL A 33 0.59 -26.99 -4.39
CA VAL A 33 -0.34 -25.93 -4.78
C VAL A 33 -1.52 -25.91 -3.81
N LEU A 34 -1.92 -24.72 -3.36
CA LEU A 34 -3.14 -24.50 -2.58
C LEU A 34 -4.33 -24.33 -3.55
N VAL A 35 -5.40 -25.09 -3.33
CA VAL A 35 -6.62 -25.02 -4.12
C VAL A 35 -7.73 -24.40 -3.28
N GLU A 36 -8.31 -23.31 -3.76
CA GLU A 36 -9.43 -22.61 -3.14
C GLU A 36 -10.66 -22.65 -4.05
N ILE A 37 -11.84 -22.71 -3.45
CA ILE A 37 -13.10 -22.58 -4.18
C ILE A 37 -13.23 -21.10 -4.61
N PRO A 38 -13.43 -20.81 -5.90
CA PRO A 38 -13.57 -19.42 -6.35
C PRO A 38 -14.83 -18.79 -5.76
N PRO A 39 -14.77 -17.51 -5.33
CA PRO A 39 -15.94 -16.81 -4.82
C PRO A 39 -16.99 -16.62 -5.93
N ALA A 40 -18.25 -16.40 -5.54
CA ALA A 40 -19.37 -16.29 -6.48
C ALA A 40 -19.16 -15.22 -7.57
N SER A 41 -18.42 -14.15 -7.26
CA SER A 41 -18.06 -13.08 -8.20
C SER A 41 -17.16 -13.55 -9.36
N MET A 42 -16.38 -14.62 -9.17
CA MET A 42 -15.44 -15.13 -10.16
C MET A 42 -16.04 -16.20 -11.08
N LYS A 43 -17.30 -16.61 -10.90
CA LYS A 43 -17.95 -17.66 -11.71
C LYS A 43 -18.01 -17.34 -13.21
N LYS A 44 -18.04 -16.06 -13.58
CA LYS A 44 -18.12 -15.60 -14.98
C LYS A 44 -16.76 -15.34 -15.61
N ILE A 45 -15.67 -15.44 -14.85
CA ILE A 45 -14.31 -15.19 -15.33
C ILE A 45 -13.83 -16.46 -16.04
N PRO A 46 -13.27 -16.37 -17.25
CA PRO A 46 -12.72 -17.54 -17.94
C PRO A 46 -11.51 -18.11 -17.19
N SER A 47 -11.25 -19.40 -17.42
CA SER A 47 -10.04 -20.06 -16.94
C SER A 47 -8.80 -19.36 -17.50
N GLY A 48 -7.83 -19.07 -16.65
CA GLY A 48 -6.59 -18.40 -17.01
C GLY A 48 -5.91 -17.72 -15.83
N ARG A 49 -4.88 -16.92 -16.14
CA ARG A 49 -4.15 -16.14 -15.14
C ARG A 49 -5.08 -15.07 -14.58
N LEU A 50 -5.24 -15.04 -13.26
CA LEU A 50 -5.92 -13.94 -12.62
C LEU A 50 -4.95 -12.75 -12.56
N PRO A 51 -5.37 -11.54 -12.97
CA PRO A 51 -4.57 -10.35 -12.76
C PRO A 51 -4.36 -10.16 -11.26
N ASP A 52 -3.23 -9.57 -10.87
CA ASP A 52 -3.05 -9.13 -9.49
C ASP A 52 -4.22 -8.22 -9.12
N ALA A 53 -4.74 -8.37 -7.90
CA ALA A 53 -5.96 -7.69 -7.49
C ALA A 53 -5.83 -6.19 -7.76
N ARG A 54 -6.66 -5.66 -8.68
CA ARG A 54 -6.70 -4.21 -8.93
C ARG A 54 -6.95 -3.52 -7.60
N GLN A 55 -6.09 -2.57 -7.28
CA GLN A 55 -6.16 -1.83 -6.03
C GLN A 55 -7.11 -0.64 -6.20
N PRO A 56 -8.37 -0.69 -5.71
CA PRO A 56 -9.36 0.33 -6.05
C PRO A 56 -9.03 1.70 -5.43
N LEU A 57 -8.32 1.72 -4.30
CA LEU A 57 -7.91 2.96 -3.64
C LEU A 57 -6.89 3.77 -4.46
N ARG A 58 -6.17 3.12 -5.38
CA ARG A 58 -5.21 3.77 -6.26
C ARG A 58 -5.88 4.77 -7.20
N ASP A 59 -7.03 4.38 -7.73
CA ASP A 59 -7.78 5.15 -8.74
C ASP A 59 -8.79 6.12 -8.10
N ASP A 60 -8.88 6.13 -6.77
CA ASP A 60 -9.82 6.97 -6.02
C ASP A 60 -9.32 8.41 -5.91
N MET A 61 -9.94 9.29 -6.71
CA MET A 61 -9.59 10.72 -6.75
C MET A 61 -9.83 11.45 -5.42
N GLY A 62 -10.76 11.00 -4.58
CA GLY A 62 -11.04 11.62 -3.28
C GLY A 62 -9.95 11.33 -2.23
N ILE A 63 -9.24 10.21 -2.40
CA ILE A 63 -8.16 9.78 -1.50
C ILE A 63 -6.79 10.19 -2.06
N ARG A 64 -6.65 10.39 -3.36
CA ARG A 64 -5.39 10.80 -4.01
C ARG A 64 -4.62 11.92 -3.29
N PRO A 65 -5.26 13.00 -2.79
CA PRO A 65 -4.54 14.05 -2.05
C PRO A 65 -3.84 13.53 -0.78
N PHE A 66 -4.37 12.51 -0.11
CA PHE A 66 -3.74 11.88 1.05
C PHE A 66 -2.37 11.29 0.67
N PHE A 67 -2.28 10.56 -0.44
CA PHE A 67 -1.01 9.95 -0.89
C PHE A 67 0.05 10.98 -1.31
N MET A 68 -0.35 12.22 -1.57
CA MET A 68 0.58 13.30 -1.97
C MET A 68 1.17 14.04 -0.76
N LYS A 69 0.65 13.84 0.45
CA LYS A 69 1.10 14.54 1.65
C LYS A 69 2.50 14.12 2.07
N LYS A 70 3.33 15.10 2.43
CA LYS A 70 4.72 14.87 2.87
C LYS A 70 4.80 13.94 4.10
N ALA A 71 3.89 14.09 5.06
CA ALA A 71 3.84 13.24 6.25
C ALA A 71 3.60 11.77 5.89
N VAL A 72 2.68 11.49 4.97
CA VAL A 72 2.35 10.14 4.49
C VAL A 72 3.56 9.50 3.80
N ILE A 73 4.21 10.22 2.89
CA ILE A 73 5.41 9.72 2.20
C ILE A 73 6.56 9.49 3.17
N THR A 74 6.75 10.35 4.16
CA THR A 74 7.78 10.20 5.18
C THR A 74 7.52 8.97 6.05
N ALA A 75 6.28 8.77 6.49
CA ALA A 75 5.86 7.60 7.27
C ALA A 75 6.00 6.28 6.48
N ALA A 76 5.82 6.31 5.16
CA ALA A 76 6.04 5.16 4.29
C ALA A 76 7.53 4.85 4.02
N GLY A 77 8.48 5.63 4.56
CA GLY A 77 9.92 5.43 4.38
C GLY A 77 10.63 6.50 3.54
N GLY A 78 9.90 7.51 3.08
CA GLY A 78 10.45 8.67 2.38
C GLY A 78 10.71 8.47 0.88
N VAL A 79 11.11 9.55 0.21
CA VAL A 79 11.28 9.63 -1.25
C VAL A 79 12.39 8.69 -1.76
N SER A 80 13.45 8.48 -0.99
CA SER A 80 14.55 7.57 -1.37
C SER A 80 14.12 6.09 -1.40
N ALA A 81 13.24 5.69 -0.47
CA ALA A 81 12.67 4.35 -0.45
C ALA A 81 11.70 4.15 -1.61
N LEU A 82 10.85 5.16 -1.88
CA LEU A 82 9.97 5.21 -3.05
C LEU A 82 10.76 5.06 -4.35
N GLU A 83 11.84 5.82 -4.55
CA GLU A 83 12.69 5.71 -5.74
C GLU A 83 13.24 4.29 -5.90
N SER A 84 13.77 3.72 -4.81
CA SER A 84 14.33 2.36 -4.80
C SER A 84 13.28 1.29 -5.06
N TRP A 85 12.04 1.50 -4.61
CA TRP A 85 10.91 0.63 -4.94
C TRP A 85 10.52 0.74 -6.41
N LEU A 86 10.40 1.97 -6.95
CA LEU A 86 10.05 2.19 -8.36
C LEU A 86 11.08 1.57 -9.32
N ARG A 87 12.39 1.67 -9.03
CA ARG A 87 13.43 1.01 -9.84
C ARG A 87 13.27 -0.51 -9.91
N ARG A 88 12.68 -1.13 -8.89
CA ARG A 88 12.41 -2.58 -8.86
C ARG A 88 11.14 -2.93 -9.63
N GLN A 89 10.09 -2.12 -9.48
CA GLN A 89 8.77 -2.40 -10.05
C GLN A 89 8.62 -1.97 -11.51
N VAL A 90 9.13 -0.80 -11.86
CA VAL A 90 8.96 -0.20 -13.19
C VAL A 90 10.09 -0.64 -14.10
N LYS A 91 9.73 -1.28 -15.24
CA LYS A 91 10.70 -1.78 -16.24
C LYS A 91 10.74 -0.98 -17.53
N ASN A 92 9.78 -0.09 -17.74
CA ASN A 92 9.64 0.73 -18.94
C ASN A 92 9.44 2.20 -18.56
N CYS A 93 9.72 3.12 -19.49
CA CYS A 93 9.41 4.53 -19.31
C CYS A 93 7.92 4.73 -18.98
N GLN A 94 7.60 5.51 -17.96
CA GLN A 94 6.22 5.81 -17.58
C GLN A 94 5.57 6.89 -18.45
N TRP A 95 6.38 7.66 -19.18
CA TRP A 95 5.89 8.69 -20.09
C TRP A 95 5.46 8.07 -21.40
N THR A 96 4.16 8.11 -21.71
CA THR A 96 3.56 7.41 -22.87
C THR A 96 3.37 8.28 -24.10
N HIS A 97 3.69 9.58 -24.03
CA HIS A 97 3.39 10.54 -25.09
C HIS A 97 4.55 10.81 -26.05
N SER A 98 5.70 10.15 -25.86
CA SER A 98 6.85 10.27 -26.74
C SER A 98 6.86 9.13 -27.75
N ASP A 99 7.23 9.45 -28.98
CA ASP A 99 7.36 8.47 -30.07
C ASP A 99 8.67 7.68 -29.97
N TYR A 100 9.61 8.13 -29.12
CA TYR A 100 10.91 7.50 -28.92
C TYR A 100 11.20 7.26 -27.43
N HIS A 101 11.68 6.06 -27.12
CA HIS A 101 12.15 5.72 -25.78
C HIS A 101 13.56 5.14 -25.82
N HIS A 102 14.45 5.77 -25.07
CA HIS A 102 15.77 5.20 -24.79
C HIS A 102 15.64 4.03 -23.80
N HIS A 103 16.59 3.08 -23.84
CA HIS A 103 16.56 1.89 -22.98
C HIS A 103 16.95 2.18 -21.52
N GLU A 104 17.83 3.17 -21.30
CA GLU A 104 18.24 3.58 -19.95
C GLU A 104 17.14 4.36 -19.22
N LEU A 105 16.87 3.95 -17.99
CA LEU A 105 15.85 4.53 -17.11
C LEU A 105 16.46 5.37 -15.98
N VAL A 106 15.90 6.54 -15.76
CA VAL A 106 16.29 7.52 -14.75
C VAL A 106 15.10 7.95 -13.89
N PRO A 107 15.32 8.21 -12.59
CA PRO A 107 14.31 8.78 -11.72
C PRO A 107 14.22 10.29 -11.93
N PHE A 108 13.02 10.76 -12.22
CA PHE A 108 12.66 12.17 -12.25
C PHE A 108 11.91 12.51 -10.95
N ARG A 109 12.50 13.36 -10.10
CA ARG A 109 11.88 13.76 -8.83
C ARG A 109 10.99 14.99 -9.03
N HIS A 110 9.77 14.92 -8.53
CA HIS A 110 8.83 16.03 -8.56
C HIS A 110 8.05 16.08 -7.24
N SER A 111 8.01 17.25 -6.61
CA SER A 111 7.33 17.50 -5.33
C SER A 111 7.65 16.46 -4.25
N THR A 112 6.67 15.65 -3.85
CA THR A 112 6.78 14.60 -2.82
C THR A 112 6.95 13.20 -3.40
N GLY A 113 7.22 13.04 -4.69
CA GLY A 113 7.46 11.73 -5.27
C GLY A 113 8.36 11.70 -6.50
N VAL A 114 8.29 10.57 -7.19
CA VAL A 114 9.28 10.19 -8.21
C VAL A 114 8.57 9.53 -9.39
N ILE A 115 9.04 9.83 -10.59
CA ILE A 115 8.62 9.24 -11.86
C ILE A 115 9.82 8.50 -12.45
N ILE A 116 9.63 7.36 -13.09
CA ILE A 116 10.67 6.67 -13.85
C ILE A 116 10.49 7.00 -15.33
N ALA A 117 11.48 7.66 -15.91
CA ALA A 117 11.51 8.05 -17.31
C ALA A 117 12.77 7.54 -17.98
N CYS A 118 12.80 7.44 -19.30
CA CYS A 118 14.06 7.17 -20.01
C CYS A 118 14.87 8.46 -20.19
N TRP A 119 16.15 8.35 -20.57
CA TRP A 119 17.01 9.52 -20.84
C TRP A 119 16.41 10.55 -21.80
N HIS A 120 15.67 10.10 -22.81
CA HIS A 120 15.00 11.00 -23.74
C HIS A 120 13.83 11.73 -23.08
N CYS A 121 12.90 10.98 -22.50
CA CYS A 121 11.69 11.53 -21.89
C CYS A 121 11.96 12.33 -20.61
N ASP A 122 13.09 12.14 -19.93
CA ASP A 122 13.49 12.97 -18.78
C ASP A 122 13.53 14.47 -19.14
N ASN A 123 13.99 14.79 -20.36
CA ASN A 123 14.02 16.17 -20.84
C ASN A 123 12.63 16.67 -21.24
N GLU A 124 11.80 15.82 -21.83
CA GLU A 124 10.41 16.17 -22.14
C GLU A 124 9.60 16.46 -20.88
N LEU A 125 9.77 15.65 -19.83
CA LEU A 125 9.08 15.81 -18.55
C LEU A 125 9.37 17.16 -17.88
N LYS A 126 10.58 17.72 -18.05
CA LYS A 126 10.93 19.06 -17.54
C LYS A 126 10.08 20.17 -18.14
N ASN A 127 9.56 19.96 -19.35
CA ASN A 127 8.73 20.93 -20.07
C ASN A 127 7.22 20.69 -19.88
N GLN A 128 6.82 19.67 -19.14
CA GLN A 128 5.42 19.38 -18.88
C GLN A 128 4.83 20.27 -17.78
N THR A 129 3.50 20.35 -17.74
CA THR A 129 2.80 21.08 -16.68
C THR A 129 2.87 20.34 -15.35
N GLY A 130 2.85 21.10 -14.25
CA GLY A 130 2.82 20.52 -12.90
C GLY A 130 1.65 19.55 -12.71
N GLN A 131 0.49 19.83 -13.31
CA GLN A 131 -0.68 18.94 -13.23
C GLN A 131 -0.42 17.54 -13.83
N THR A 132 0.25 17.46 -14.97
CA THR A 132 0.58 16.18 -15.61
C THR A 132 1.60 15.40 -14.77
N LEU A 133 2.58 16.10 -14.20
CA LEU A 133 3.58 15.50 -13.31
C LEU A 133 2.93 15.01 -12.02
N ASP A 134 2.09 15.82 -11.38
CA ASP A 134 1.34 15.45 -10.18
C ASP A 134 0.43 14.24 -10.41
N GLN A 135 -0.09 14.08 -11.62
CA GLN A 135 -0.84 12.87 -11.96
C GLN A 135 0.07 11.63 -11.91
N LEU A 136 1.20 11.64 -12.61
CA LEU A 136 2.12 10.50 -12.61
C LEU A 136 2.66 10.20 -11.21
N VAL A 137 3.07 11.24 -10.47
CA VAL A 137 3.55 11.09 -9.10
C VAL A 137 2.44 10.57 -8.19
N GLY A 138 1.21 11.06 -8.31
CA GLY A 138 0.09 10.62 -7.48
C GLY A 138 -0.22 9.13 -7.62
N VAL A 139 -0.08 8.57 -8.83
CA VAL A 139 -0.24 7.13 -9.06
C VAL A 139 0.89 6.34 -8.38
N ASN A 140 2.15 6.77 -8.59
CA ASN A 140 3.31 6.11 -8.01
C ASN A 140 3.29 6.16 -6.47
N ASN A 141 2.92 7.30 -5.90
CA ASN A 141 2.79 7.47 -4.46
C ASN A 141 1.68 6.60 -3.89
N ALA A 142 0.52 6.52 -4.57
CA ALA A 142 -0.57 5.65 -4.13
C ALA A 142 -0.14 4.18 -4.13
N ASP A 143 0.49 3.71 -5.21
CA ASP A 143 0.97 2.33 -5.30
C ASP A 143 2.00 2.00 -4.21
N TRP A 144 2.97 2.90 -3.99
CA TRP A 144 4.00 2.73 -2.97
C TRP A 144 3.45 2.72 -1.55
N VAL A 145 2.61 3.69 -1.20
CA VAL A 145 2.02 3.78 0.14
C VAL A 145 1.13 2.57 0.40
N ILE A 146 0.37 2.12 -0.60
CA ILE A 146 -0.47 0.93 -0.46
C ILE A 146 0.38 -0.33 -0.28
N ASP A 147 1.45 -0.50 -1.05
CA ASP A 147 2.37 -1.64 -0.89
C ASP A 147 3.02 -1.63 0.51
N THR A 148 3.46 -0.45 0.96
CA THR A 148 4.04 -0.27 2.29
C THR A 148 3.05 -0.60 3.39
N ALA A 149 1.82 -0.10 3.31
CA ALA A 149 0.77 -0.38 4.28
C ALA A 149 0.40 -1.87 4.30
N ARG A 150 0.37 -2.53 3.14
CA ARG A 150 0.12 -3.98 3.04
C ARG A 150 1.21 -4.78 3.73
N ILE A 151 2.48 -4.46 3.48
CA ILE A 151 3.62 -5.11 4.12
C ILE A 151 3.58 -4.89 5.64
N ALA A 152 3.34 -3.66 6.09
CA ALA A 152 3.29 -3.31 7.52
C ALA A 152 2.15 -4.03 8.26
N LEU A 153 1.02 -4.29 7.59
CA LEU A 153 -0.11 -5.02 8.14
C LEU A 153 -0.02 -6.54 7.95
N GLY A 154 1.05 -7.05 7.33
CA GLY A 154 1.22 -8.48 7.04
C GLY A 154 0.20 -9.04 6.05
N LEU A 155 -0.33 -8.19 5.14
CA LEU A 155 -1.30 -8.60 4.13
C LEU A 155 -0.61 -9.25 2.93
N ASP A 156 -1.23 -10.28 2.37
CA ASP A 156 -0.71 -10.94 1.18
C ASP A 156 -0.60 -10.01 -0.03
N ALA A 157 0.44 -10.21 -0.83
CA ALA A 157 0.70 -9.48 -2.08
C ALA A 157 -0.41 -9.61 -3.14
N GLN A 158 -1.41 -10.47 -2.92
CA GLN A 158 -2.53 -10.70 -3.82
C GLN A 158 -3.86 -10.11 -3.31
N ARG A 159 -3.91 -9.63 -2.07
CA ARG A 159 -5.10 -9.04 -1.45
C ARG A 159 -5.10 -7.52 -1.60
N SER A 160 -6.21 -6.95 -2.07
CA SER A 160 -6.37 -5.49 -2.09
C SER A 160 -6.46 -4.92 -0.68
N LEU A 161 -5.88 -3.74 -0.49
CA LEU A 161 -5.97 -2.98 0.75
C LEU A 161 -7.33 -2.26 0.80
N SER A 162 -8.08 -2.41 1.89
CA SER A 162 -9.31 -1.66 2.12
C SER A 162 -9.02 -0.28 2.73
N LEU A 163 -9.97 0.66 2.59
CA LEU A 163 -9.81 2.01 3.16
C LEU A 163 -9.66 1.99 4.69
N ALA A 164 -10.38 1.11 5.38
CA ALA A 164 -10.28 0.99 6.83
C ALA A 164 -8.90 0.52 7.27
N GLU A 165 -8.28 -0.40 6.52
CA GLU A 165 -6.92 -0.87 6.78
C GLU A 165 -5.89 0.22 6.50
N LEU A 166 -6.09 1.01 5.43
CA LEU A 166 -5.23 2.17 5.16
C LEU A 166 -5.31 3.19 6.30
N CYS A 167 -6.52 3.50 6.80
CA CYS A 167 -6.69 4.38 7.95
C CYS A 167 -6.03 3.80 9.21
N TRP A 168 -6.15 2.48 9.44
CA TRP A 168 -5.49 1.83 10.58
C TRP A 168 -3.97 1.89 10.49
N TRP A 169 -3.40 1.65 9.30
CA TRP A 169 -1.98 1.85 9.05
C TRP A 169 -1.56 3.30 9.33
N ALA A 170 -2.33 4.28 8.87
CA ALA A 170 -2.04 5.70 9.11
C ALA A 170 -2.00 6.03 10.61
N VAL A 171 -2.95 5.52 11.40
CA VAL A 171 -2.94 5.66 12.87
C VAL A 171 -1.72 4.97 13.49
N GLY A 172 -1.42 3.73 13.09
CA GLY A 172 -0.26 2.99 13.58
C GLY A 172 1.08 3.62 13.24
N ALA A 173 1.17 4.30 12.09
CA ALA A 173 2.34 5.04 11.64
C ALA A 173 2.45 6.46 12.23
N GLY A 174 1.50 6.87 13.09
CA GLY A 174 1.52 8.17 13.76
C GLY A 174 1.09 9.36 12.89
N ILE A 175 0.44 9.10 11.76
CA ILE A 175 -0.08 10.12 10.82
C ILE A 175 -1.62 10.12 10.81
N GLY A 176 -2.24 9.78 11.95
CA GLY A 176 -3.69 9.73 12.09
C GLY A 176 -4.38 11.07 11.83
N ASP A 177 -3.70 12.18 12.12
CA ASP A 177 -4.21 13.54 11.89
C ASP A 177 -4.34 13.89 10.40
N GLU A 178 -3.67 13.13 9.52
CA GLU A 178 -3.74 13.34 8.08
C GLU A 178 -4.94 12.67 7.41
N ILE A 179 -5.68 11.84 8.15
CA ILE A 179 -6.90 11.18 7.69
C ILE A 179 -7.97 12.24 7.44
N THR A 180 -8.45 12.34 6.21
CA THR A 180 -9.50 13.31 5.86
C THR A 180 -10.85 12.89 6.42
N GLU A 181 -11.75 13.85 6.59
CA GLU A 181 -13.14 13.59 7.01
C GLU A 181 -13.82 12.56 6.11
N GLU A 182 -13.60 12.66 4.79
CA GLU A 182 -14.14 11.71 3.82
C GLU A 182 -13.59 10.29 4.00
N MET A 183 -12.28 10.17 4.26
CA MET A 183 -11.66 8.87 4.56
C MET A 183 -12.21 8.28 5.86
N ALA A 184 -12.32 9.10 6.91
CA ALA A 184 -12.85 8.69 8.20
C ALA A 184 -14.30 8.20 8.10
N ARG A 185 -15.15 9.00 7.45
CA ARG A 185 -16.57 8.70 7.22
C ARG A 185 -16.77 7.40 6.44
N ARG A 186 -16.06 7.24 5.31
CA ARG A 186 -16.12 6.01 4.49
C ARG A 186 -15.57 4.79 5.21
N SER A 187 -14.49 4.94 5.98
CA SER A 187 -13.91 3.88 6.80
C SER A 187 -14.87 3.40 7.88
N LEU A 188 -15.54 4.33 8.56
CA LEU A 188 -16.54 4.06 9.59
C LEU A 188 -17.91 3.65 9.03
N ARG A 189 -18.07 3.67 7.69
CA ARG A 189 -19.34 3.40 6.98
C ARG A 189 -20.49 4.32 7.41
N ILE A 190 -20.14 5.57 7.76
CA ILE A 190 -21.13 6.61 8.06
C ILE A 190 -21.69 7.12 6.72
N LYS A 191 -23.02 7.24 6.63
CA LYS A 191 -23.68 7.74 5.41
C LYS A 191 -23.31 9.22 5.20
N ASP A 192 -23.13 9.59 3.94
CA ASP A 192 -23.08 11.00 3.55
C ASP A 192 -24.45 11.37 3.02
N ASP A 193 -25.18 12.13 3.80
CA ASP A 193 -26.51 12.60 3.41
C ASP A 193 -26.42 13.85 2.50
N GLY A 194 -25.20 14.36 2.27
CA GLY A 194 -24.96 15.60 1.55
C GLY A 194 -25.53 16.82 2.27
N ILE A 195 -24.94 17.99 2.04
CA ILE A 195 -25.55 19.24 2.49
C ILE A 195 -26.67 19.59 1.51
N LYS A 196 -27.94 19.47 1.94
CA LYS A 196 -29.09 19.95 1.16
C LYS A 196 -29.09 21.48 1.16
N SER A 197 -29.51 22.10 0.07
CA SER A 197 -29.68 23.56 0.02
C SER A 197 -30.84 24.05 0.89
N VAL A 198 -31.85 23.20 1.10
CA VAL A 198 -33.02 23.47 1.92
C VAL A 198 -33.25 22.30 2.88
N TYR A 199 -33.39 22.62 4.16
CA TYR A 199 -33.76 21.67 5.19
C TYR A 199 -35.12 22.05 5.78
N ARG A 200 -35.96 21.05 6.04
CA ARG A 200 -37.01 21.19 7.04
C ARG A 200 -36.34 21.15 8.41
N GLU A 201 -36.72 22.01 9.35
CA GLU A 201 -36.06 22.07 10.68
C GLU A 201 -36.02 20.71 11.38
N SER A 202 -37.04 19.87 11.20
CA SER A 202 -37.10 18.50 11.73
C SER A 202 -36.10 17.50 11.12
N GLU A 203 -35.51 17.83 9.97
CA GLU A 203 -34.50 16.98 9.29
C GLU A 203 -33.06 17.33 9.72
N ILE A 204 -32.88 18.40 10.48
CA ILE A 204 -31.55 18.82 10.97
C ILE A 204 -31.22 18.00 12.21
N VAL A 205 -30.51 16.89 12.01
CA VAL A 205 -30.00 16.04 13.10
C VAL A 205 -28.55 16.43 13.37
N PRO A 206 -28.20 16.86 14.60
CA PRO A 206 -26.80 17.09 14.96
C PRO A 206 -25.98 15.82 14.78
N SER A 207 -24.92 15.91 13.98
CA SER A 207 -23.93 14.83 13.82
C SER A 207 -22.55 15.36 14.16
N VAL A 208 -21.69 14.48 14.68
CA VAL A 208 -20.29 14.81 14.96
C VAL A 208 -19.42 14.47 13.75
N PRO A 209 -18.36 15.23 13.46
CA PRO A 209 -17.41 14.88 12.42
C PRO A 209 -16.83 13.47 12.66
N ALA A 210 -16.72 12.66 11.62
CA ALA A 210 -16.16 11.32 11.66
C ALA A 210 -14.71 11.31 12.16
N THR A 211 -13.94 12.34 11.85
CA THR A 211 -12.59 12.57 12.40
C THR A 211 -12.59 12.66 13.93
N SER A 212 -13.59 13.32 14.52
CA SER A 212 -13.71 13.44 15.99
C SER A 212 -13.99 12.10 16.68
N ILE A 213 -14.53 11.12 15.97
CA ILE A 213 -14.72 9.74 16.46
C ILE A 213 -13.37 9.00 16.50
N LEU A 214 -12.47 9.33 15.56
CA LEU A 214 -11.14 8.73 15.47
C LEU A 214 -10.16 9.36 16.45
N SER A 215 -10.19 10.67 16.70
CA SER A 215 -9.21 11.37 17.54
C SER A 215 -8.98 10.73 18.93
N PRO A 216 -10.01 10.36 19.71
CA PRO A 216 -9.81 9.71 21.02
C PRO A 216 -9.15 8.33 20.89
N ARG A 217 -9.44 7.62 19.79
CA ARG A 217 -8.86 6.30 19.52
C ARG A 217 -7.41 6.41 19.07
N ILE A 218 -7.08 7.45 18.30
CA ILE A 218 -5.71 7.77 17.87
C ILE A 218 -4.86 8.09 19.10
N GLU A 219 -5.32 8.97 19.99
CA GLU A 219 -4.60 9.32 21.22
C GLU A 219 -4.33 8.09 22.10
N LYS A 220 -5.33 7.22 22.26
CA LYS A 220 -5.18 5.97 23.03
C LYS A 220 -4.17 5.03 22.37
N ALA A 221 -4.21 4.89 21.05
CA ALA A 221 -3.27 4.06 20.29
C ALA A 221 -1.84 4.58 20.45
N ILE A 222 -1.59 5.88 20.20
CA ILE A 222 -0.27 6.52 20.35
C ILE A 222 0.28 6.30 21.77
N ARG A 223 -0.54 6.51 22.80
CA ARG A 223 -0.13 6.27 24.20
C ARG A 223 0.23 4.80 24.46
N SER A 224 -0.44 3.85 23.82
CA SER A 224 -0.13 2.42 23.96
C SER A 224 1.17 2.03 23.25
N THR A 225 1.41 2.56 22.05
CA THR A 225 2.66 2.32 21.29
C THR A 225 3.86 2.94 22.01
N ALA A 226 3.70 4.14 22.57
CA ALA A 226 4.74 4.81 23.37
C ALA A 226 5.11 4.01 24.63
N LYS A 227 4.12 3.42 25.33
CA LYS A 227 4.36 2.54 26.49
C LYS A 227 5.10 1.26 26.10
N ASN A 228 4.78 0.66 24.95
CA ASN A 228 5.45 -0.55 24.48
C ASN A 228 6.91 -0.29 24.09
N ASN A 229 7.22 0.86 23.49
CA ASN A 229 8.59 1.24 23.13
C ASN A 229 9.44 1.60 24.36
N ALA A 230 8.84 2.21 25.41
CA ALA A 230 9.53 2.47 26.68
C ALA A 230 9.80 1.19 27.51
N GLY A 231 8.99 0.15 27.33
CA GLY A 231 9.24 -1.17 27.92
C GLY A 231 10.40 -1.94 27.26
N GLN A 232 10.71 -1.66 25.99
CA GLN A 232 11.84 -2.29 25.30
C GLN A 232 13.19 -1.63 25.62
N THR A 233 13.23 -0.32 25.91
CA THR A 233 14.46 0.38 26.30
C THR A 233 14.88 0.11 27.75
N SER A 234 13.97 -0.36 28.61
CA SER A 234 14.26 -0.71 30.00
C SER A 234 14.75 -2.15 30.23
N GLY A 235 14.78 -3.00 29.19
CA GLY A 235 15.24 -4.40 29.28
C GLY A 235 16.69 -4.68 28.85
N SER A 236 17.48 -3.65 28.51
CA SER A 236 18.83 -3.80 27.90
C SER A 236 20.00 -3.47 28.84
N CYS A 237 19.75 -3.04 30.08
CA CYS A 237 20.82 -2.61 30.99
C CYS A 237 20.84 -3.44 32.28
N GLU A 238 21.20 -4.73 32.18
CA GLU A 238 21.65 -5.50 33.34
C GLU A 238 22.48 -6.71 32.89
N ARG A 239 23.71 -6.42 32.42
CA ARG A 239 24.85 -7.35 32.42
C ARG A 239 26.15 -6.63 32.01
N ARG A 240 26.62 -5.69 32.84
CA ARG A 240 28.03 -5.28 32.89
C ARG A 240 28.47 -5.06 34.33
N SER A 241 28.93 -6.14 34.95
CA SER A 241 29.85 -6.22 36.08
C SER A 241 30.19 -7.71 36.16
N CYS A 242 31.41 -8.19 35.94
CA CYS A 242 32.67 -7.82 36.56
C CYS A 242 33.81 -8.10 35.57
N CYS A 243 34.83 -7.24 35.53
CA CYS A 243 36.24 -7.55 35.29
C CYS A 243 37.01 -6.22 35.40
N THR A 244 37.14 -5.72 36.63
CA THR A 244 38.21 -4.78 36.99
C THR A 244 39.49 -5.57 37.19
N GLY A 245 40.56 -5.15 36.53
CA GLY A 245 41.85 -5.81 36.54
C GLY A 245 42.62 -5.62 37.84
N ASP A 246 43.56 -6.53 38.06
CA ASP A 246 44.65 -6.39 39.01
C ASP A 246 45.99 -6.62 38.28
N THR A 247 46.76 -5.54 38.23
CA THR A 247 48.15 -5.42 38.66
C THR A 247 49.28 -6.26 38.03
N ILE A 248 50.23 -5.52 37.47
CA ILE A 248 51.62 -5.82 37.08
C ILE A 248 52.45 -6.38 38.26
N ARG A 249 53.26 -7.44 38.06
CA ARG A 249 54.72 -7.52 38.39
C ARG A 249 55.33 -8.93 38.26
N GLU A 250 56.58 -8.93 37.76
CA GLU A 250 57.73 -9.82 38.04
C GLU A 250 57.55 -11.31 37.67
N THR A 251 58.32 -11.92 36.76
CA THR A 251 59.79 -11.96 36.55
C THR A 251 60.08 -12.39 35.11
#